data_AF-A4WNC9-F1
#
_entry.id   AF-A4WNC9-F1
#
_cell.length_a   1.000
_cell.length_b   1.000
_cell.length_c   1.000
_cell.angle_alpha   90.00
_cell.angle_beta   90.00
_cell.angle_gamma   90.00
#
_symmetry.space_group_name_H-M   'P 1'
#
loop_
_entity.id
_entity.type
_entity.pdbx_description
1 polymer ?
#
loop_
_entity_poly.entity_id
_entity_poly.type
_entity_poly.pdbx_seq_one_letter_code
_entity_poly.pdbx_strand_id
1 'polypeptide(L)' 'MRLIYAYAGFSLGIALYLIVLTVSGLKTPDIAIGQAKINLFLFIVSAFVIFTLYVIYKLRESGS' A
#
# COMPACT_ATOMS: atom_id res chain seq x y z
N MET A 1 -9.37 -12.57 -12.33
CA MET A 1 -10.37 -11.61 -11.81
C MET A 1 -10.24 -11.31 -10.32
N ARG A 2 -10.28 -12.30 -9.40
CA ARG A 2 -10.17 -12.07 -7.93
C ARG A 2 -8.96 -11.22 -7.49
N LEU A 3 -7.79 -11.44 -8.11
CA LEU A 3 -6.56 -10.69 -7.81
C LEU A 3 -6.68 -9.19 -8.12
N ILE A 4 -7.35 -8.83 -9.21
CA ILE A 4 -7.54 -7.43 -9.62
C ILE A 4 -8.48 -6.72 -8.64
N TYR A 5 -9.54 -7.39 -8.18
CA TYR A 5 -10.44 -6.83 -7.17
C TYR A 5 -9.73 -6.64 -5.81
N ALA A 6 -8.89 -7.59 -5.40
CA ALA A 6 -8.07 -7.43 -4.20
C ALA A 6 -7.08 -6.25 -4.33
N TYR A 7 -6.45 -6.10 -5.50
CA TYR A 7 -5.59 -4.96 -5.80
C TYR A 7 -6.32 -3.63 -5.77
N ALA A 8 -7.50 -3.55 -6.38
CA ALA A 8 -8.33 -2.35 -6.38
C ALA A 8 -8.75 -1.95 -4.96
N GLY A 9 -9.22 -2.91 -4.15
CA GLY A 9 -9.61 -2.67 -2.75
C GLY A 9 -8.44 -2.17 -1.90
N PHE A 10 -7.28 -2.80 -2.02
CA PHE A 10 -6.07 -2.39 -1.30
C PHE A 10 -5.59 -0.99 -1.72
N SER A 11 -5.56 -0.72 -3.02
CA SER A 11 -5.17 0.59 -3.58
C SER A 11 -6.12 1.70 -3.12
N LEU A 12 -7.43 1.42 -3.13
CA LEU A 12 -8.45 2.36 -2.68
C LEU A 12 -8.35 2.63 -1.17
N GLY A 13 -8.08 1.61 -0.36
CA GLY A 13 -7.83 1.77 1.07
C GLY A 13 -6.64 2.68 1.37
N ILE A 14 -5.52 2.51 0.65
CA ILE A 14 -4.34 3.37 0.79
C ILE A 14 -4.65 4.80 0.36
N ALA A 15 -5.34 4.97 -0.78
CA ALA A 15 -5.72 6.29 -1.27
C ALA A 15 -6.59 7.03 -0.26
N LEU A 16 -7.62 6.38 0.29
CA LEU A 16 -8.48 6.96 1.32
C LEU A 16 -7.69 7.35 2.58
N TYR A 17 -6.80 6.48 3.06
CA TYR A 17 -5.95 6.78 4.21
C TYR A 17 -5.08 8.02 4.00
N LEU A 18 -4.41 8.12 2.85
CA LEU A 18 -3.55 9.27 2.52
C LEU A 18 -4.36 10.56 2.32
N ILE A 19 -5.55 10.46 1.71
CA ILE A 19 -6.46 11.61 1.56
C ILE A 19 -6.89 12.12 2.93
N VAL A 20 -7.33 11.24 3.84
CA VAL A 20 -7.75 11.63 5.19
C VAL A 20 -6.62 12.33 5.94
N LEU A 21 -5.40 11.81 5.87
CA LEU A 21 -4.24 12.45 6.47
C LEU A 21 -3.99 13.84 5.88
N THR A 22 -4.03 13.95 4.55
CA THR A 22 -3.76 15.21 3.84
C THR A 22 -4.82 16.27 4.17
N VAL A 23 -6.10 15.92 4.11
CA VAL A 23 -7.21 16.82 4.43
C VAL A 23 -7.19 17.25 5.90
N SER A 24 -6.74 16.36 6.79
CA SER A 24 -6.60 16.67 8.22
C SER A 24 -5.31 17.40 8.57
N GLY A 25 -4.40 17.64 7.61
CA GLY A 25 -3.08 18.21 7.86
C GLY A 25 -2.17 17.33 8.73
N LEU A 26 -2.48 16.04 8.83
CA LEU A 26 -1.78 15.08 9.67
C LEU A 26 -0.63 14.41 8.93
N LYS A 27 0.46 14.16 9.65
CA LYS A 27 1.55 13.32 9.17
C LYS A 27 1.30 11.87 9.57
N THR A 28 1.78 10.94 8.76
CA THR A 28 1.83 9.53 9.15
C THR A 28 2.67 9.36 10.42
N PRO A 29 2.17 8.60 11.42
CA PRO A 29 2.94 8.33 12.62
C PRO A 29 4.16 7.44 12.33
N ASP A 30 5.19 7.55 13.15
CA ASP A 30 6.25 6.55 13.18
C ASP A 30 5.79 5.33 13.98
N ILE A 31 6.03 4.15 13.45
CA ILE A 31 5.80 2.88 14.14
C ILE A 31 7.10 2.44 14.78
N ALA A 32 7.04 2.16 16.09
CA ALA A 32 8.13 1.50 16.79
C ALA A 32 8.06 -0.02 16.52
N ILE A 33 9.06 -0.55 15.82
CA ILE A 33 9.27 -1.99 15.66
C ILE A 33 10.55 -2.33 16.42
N GLY A 34 10.39 -2.83 17.65
CA GLY A 34 11.51 -3.00 18.58
C GLY A 34 12.17 -1.67 18.93
N GLN A 35 13.47 -1.54 18.62
CA GLN A 35 14.26 -0.32 18.82
C GLN A 35 14.21 0.65 17.61
N ALA A 36 13.71 0.20 16.46
CA ALA A 36 13.68 1.00 15.23
C ALA A 36 12.38 1.80 15.12
N LYS A 37 12.49 3.07 14.70
CA LYS A 37 11.35 3.90 14.30
C LYS A 37 11.23 3.88 12.80
N ILE A 38 10.14 3.33 12.29
CA ILE A 38 9.87 3.24 10.86
C ILE A 38 8.71 4.18 10.55
N ASN A 39 8.93 5.07 9.58
CA ASN A 39 7.89 5.94 9.11
C ASN A 39 6.80 5.10 8.40
N LEU A 40 5.57 5.15 8.92
CA LEU A 40 4.45 4.37 8.38
C LEU A 40 4.16 4.72 6.92
N PHE A 41 4.44 5.95 6.47
CA PHE A 41 4.33 6.31 5.05
C PHE A 41 5.26 5.45 4.19
N LEU A 42 6.54 5.37 4.56
CA LEU A 42 7.52 4.56 3.83
C LEU A 42 7.13 3.08 3.81
N PHE A 43 6.60 2.58 4.92
CA PHE A 43 6.13 1.21 5.00
C PHE A 43 4.94 0.94 4.06
N ILE A 44 3.90 1.78 4.12
CA ILE A 44 2.71 1.63 3.27
C ILE A 44 3.07 1.74 1.78
N VAL A 45 3.87 2.73 1.41
CA VAL A 45 4.31 2.93 0.02
C VAL A 45 5.14 1.73 -0.46
N SER A 46 6.02 1.21 0.38
CA SER A 46 6.82 0.01 0.03
C SER A 46 5.93 -1.22 -0.17
N ALA A 47 4.98 -1.46 0.74
CA ALA A 47 4.01 -2.55 0.60
C ALA A 47 3.16 -2.40 -0.67
N PHE A 48 2.77 -1.16 -1.01
CA PHE A 48 2.04 -0.84 -2.22
C PHE A 48 2.82 -1.19 -3.49
N VAL A 49 4.09 -0.78 -3.56
CA VAL A 49 4.95 -1.08 -4.70
C VAL A 49 5.14 -2.60 -4.86
N ILE A 50 5.46 -3.31 -3.77
CA ILE A 50 5.65 -4.78 -3.80
C ILE A 50 4.38 -5.48 -4.28
N PHE A 51 3.22 -5.09 -3.77
CA PHE A 51 1.96 -5.71 -4.16
C PHE A 51 1.59 -5.40 -5.61
N THR A 52 1.87 -4.18 -6.08
CA THR A 52 1.68 -3.81 -7.49
C THR A 52 2.53 -4.68 -8.42
N LEU A 53 3.82 -4.86 -8.08
CA LEU A 53 4.72 -5.72 -8.84
C LEU A 53 4.25 -7.17 -8.85
N TYR A 54 3.80 -7.69 -7.71
CA TYR A 54 3.23 -9.03 -7.59
C TYR A 54 2.00 -9.22 -8.49
N VAL A 55 1.09 -8.24 -8.50
CA VAL A 55 -0.11 -8.28 -9.34
C VAL A 55 0.25 -8.26 -10.82
N ILE A 56 1.18 -7.39 -11.24
CA ILE A 56 1.68 -7.35 -12.62
C ILE A 56 2.29 -8.70 -13.02
N TYR A 57 3.16 -9.26 -12.18
CA TYR A 57 3.77 -10.57 -12.41
C TYR A 57 2.71 -11.66 -12.58
N LYS A 58 1.74 -11.74 -11.66
CA LYS A 58 0.68 -12.76 -11.73
C LYS A 58 -0.27 -12.59 -12.90
N LEU A 59 -0.58 -11.36 -13.30
CA LEU A 59 -1.37 -11.10 -14.50
C LEU A 59 -0.63 -11.56 -15.77
N ARG A 60 0.69 -11.36 -15.82
CA ARG A 60 1.53 -11.86 -16.93
C ARG A 60 1.59 -13.38 -16.95
N GLU A 61 1.74 -14.02 -15.79
CA GLU A 61 1.77 -15.50 -15.66
C GLU A 61 0.44 -16.14 -16.06
N SER A 62 -0.70 -15.55 -15.67
CA SER A 62 -2.04 -16.06 -16.02
C SER A 62 -2.50 -15.73 -17.45
N GLY A 63 -1.77 -14.89 -18.17
CA GLY A 63 -2.07 -14.49 -19.55
C GLY A 63 -1.26 -15.25 -20.61
N SER A 64 -0.32 -16.12 -20.20
CA SER A 64 0.46 -17.02 -21.06
C SER A 64 -0.13 -18.42 -21.04
#